data_AF-A0A8H8NRA8-F1
#
_entry.id   AF-A0A8H8NRA8-F1
#
_cell.length_a   1.000
_cell.length_b   1.000
_cell.length_c   1.000
_cell.angle_alpha   90.00
_cell.angle_beta   90.00
_cell.angle_gamma   90.00
#
_symmetry.space_group_name_H-M   'P 1'
#
loop_
_entity.id
_entity.type
_entity.pdbx_description
1 polymer ?
#
loop_
_entity_poly.entity_id
_entity_poly.type
_entity_poly.pdbx_seq_one_letter_code
_entity_poly.pdbx_strand_id
1 'polypeptide(L)'
;MVRTLLLAPFAIAVASAATLTERQANTCACGYKDSTGAVWRESIVSDFTAGSESVLSQNYYKFTWQEDHENVPYGMQYTANNVYAYNDGLGIKASAYSGSGRVQTGGIGTTRSDILYGTFRMRATVPKVPGVCFGFFTYKSDTQKLIPVKFLSSDVDYYQRVHQTNQPGLINGNTDLSAYKAVVIPGADFTAFHEHRLDWLPGSTKYYYDGSLKSTVSKNSPAVASSILANV
;
A
#
# COMPACT_ATOMS: atom_id res chain seq x y z
N MET A 1 -34.67 6.51 -49.36
CA MET A 1 -34.04 6.04 -48.11
C MET A 1 -32.53 6.07 -48.30
N VAL A 2 -31.82 7.08 -47.77
CA VAL A 2 -30.37 7.00 -47.51
C VAL A 2 -30.16 7.74 -46.18
N ARG A 3 -29.80 7.00 -45.13
CA ARG A 3 -29.55 7.50 -43.78
C ARG A 3 -28.14 8.07 -43.72
N THR A 4 -28.02 9.35 -43.44
CA THR A 4 -26.75 10.01 -43.12
C THR A 4 -26.35 9.61 -41.69
N LEU A 5 -25.29 8.82 -41.53
CA LEU A 5 -24.67 8.57 -40.22
C LEU A 5 -23.81 9.78 -39.82
N LEU A 6 -24.22 10.46 -38.74
CA LEU A 6 -23.37 11.40 -38.02
C LEU A 6 -22.39 10.60 -37.14
N LEU A 7 -21.11 10.60 -37.51
CA LEU A 7 -20.02 10.14 -36.65
C LEU A 7 -19.71 11.24 -35.63
N ALA A 8 -20.08 11.01 -34.37
CA ALA A 8 -19.64 11.84 -33.25
C ALA A 8 -18.15 11.57 -32.96
N PRO A 9 -17.31 12.60 -32.77
CA PRO A 9 -15.91 12.39 -32.40
C PRO A 9 -15.84 11.90 -30.95
N PHE A 10 -15.31 10.70 -30.75
CA PHE A 10 -14.91 10.20 -29.44
C PHE A 10 -13.78 11.11 -28.91
N ALA A 11 -14.08 11.96 -27.95
CA ALA A 11 -13.07 12.66 -27.18
C ALA A 11 -12.33 11.61 -26.33
N ILE A 12 -11.10 11.29 -26.72
CA ILE A 12 -10.18 10.50 -25.90
C ILE A 12 -9.81 11.40 -24.71
N ALA A 13 -10.38 11.12 -23.55
CA ALA A 13 -9.92 11.71 -22.30
C ALA A 13 -8.51 11.20 -22.01
N VAL A 14 -7.50 11.98 -22.39
CA VAL A 14 -6.12 11.72 -21.97
C VAL A 14 -6.08 12.02 -20.47
N ALA A 15 -6.08 10.98 -19.66
CA ALA A 15 -5.80 11.11 -18.24
C ALA A 15 -4.32 11.53 -18.11
N SER A 16 -4.07 12.83 -17.98
CA SER A 16 -2.72 13.34 -17.73
C SER A 16 -2.18 12.72 -16.44
N ALA A 17 -1.09 11.95 -16.57
CA ALA A 17 -0.27 11.53 -15.46
C ALA A 17 0.49 12.76 -14.94
N ALA A 18 -0.13 13.52 -14.03
CA ALA A 18 0.52 14.59 -13.31
C ALA A 18 1.81 14.05 -12.66
N THR A 19 2.94 14.70 -12.95
CA THR A 19 4.25 14.32 -12.44
C THR A 19 4.29 14.51 -10.92
N LEU A 20 5.14 13.74 -10.21
CA LEU A 20 5.26 13.83 -8.74
C LEU A 20 5.56 15.25 -8.25
N THR A 21 6.25 16.04 -9.08
CA THR A 21 6.60 17.44 -8.82
C THR A 21 5.37 18.37 -8.73
N GLU A 22 4.28 18.10 -9.46
CA GLU A 22 3.03 18.88 -9.34
C GLU A 22 2.27 18.60 -8.03
N ARG A 23 2.58 17.50 -7.33
CA ARG A 23 1.90 17.11 -6.08
C ARG A 23 2.55 17.70 -4.83
N GLN A 24 3.68 18.38 -4.98
CA GLN A 24 4.56 18.75 -3.86
C GLN A 24 4.38 20.19 -3.35
N ALA A 25 3.46 20.97 -3.92
CA ALA A 25 3.35 22.39 -3.59
C ALA A 25 2.25 22.69 -2.56
N ASN A 26 2.70 23.06 -1.35
CA ASN A 26 2.10 24.01 -0.41
C ASN A 26 0.69 23.70 0.14
N THR A 27 0.49 23.96 1.43
CA THR A 27 -0.80 23.90 2.13
C THR A 27 -1.90 24.64 1.34
N CYS A 28 -2.63 23.93 0.46
CA CYS A 28 -3.77 24.54 -0.23
C CYS A 28 -4.96 24.54 0.72
N ALA A 29 -5.45 25.72 1.09
CA ALA A 29 -6.73 25.86 1.77
C ALA A 29 -7.89 25.25 0.95
N CYS A 30 -7.70 25.11 -0.36
CA CYS A 30 -8.63 24.51 -1.31
C CYS A 30 -8.64 22.97 -1.33
N GLY A 31 -7.69 22.33 -0.64
CA GLY A 31 -7.46 20.89 -0.71
C GLY A 31 -6.67 20.44 -1.95
N TYR A 32 -6.47 19.12 -2.05
CA TYR A 32 -5.66 18.45 -3.06
C TYR A 32 -6.54 17.54 -3.90
N LYS A 33 -6.60 17.79 -5.20
CA LYS A 33 -7.40 17.00 -6.13
C LYS A 33 -6.61 15.79 -6.62
N ASP A 34 -7.22 14.61 -6.58
CA ASP A 34 -6.61 13.39 -7.13
C ASP A 34 -7.00 13.15 -8.60
N SER A 35 -6.50 12.05 -9.17
CA SER A 35 -6.75 11.71 -10.58
C SER A 35 -8.19 11.29 -10.90
N THR A 36 -9.04 11.05 -9.89
CA THR A 36 -10.48 10.81 -10.10
C THR A 36 -11.30 12.09 -9.90
N GLY A 37 -10.63 13.16 -9.47
CA GLY A 37 -11.22 14.47 -9.21
C GLY A 37 -11.75 14.64 -7.80
N ALA A 38 -11.54 13.67 -6.91
CA ALA A 38 -11.86 13.81 -5.49
C ALA A 38 -10.91 14.81 -4.83
N VAL A 39 -11.42 15.60 -3.89
CA VAL A 39 -10.65 16.62 -3.17
C VAL A 39 -10.37 16.14 -1.75
N TRP A 40 -9.10 16.18 -1.38
CA TRP A 40 -8.59 15.74 -0.09
C TRP A 40 -8.08 16.92 0.71
N ARG A 41 -8.26 16.90 2.03
CA ARG A 41 -7.85 18.03 2.90
C ARG A 41 -6.33 18.20 2.91
N GLU A 42 -5.59 17.10 2.89
CA GLU A 42 -4.16 17.07 3.14
C GLU A 42 -3.43 16.15 2.15
N SER A 43 -2.14 16.41 1.98
CA SER A 43 -1.25 15.65 1.10
C SER A 43 0.06 15.41 1.84
N ILE A 44 0.54 14.18 1.79
CA ILE A 44 1.89 13.82 2.21
C ILE A 44 2.53 13.15 1.00
N VAL A 45 3.61 13.75 0.50
CA VAL A 45 4.39 13.22 -0.62
C VAL A 45 5.81 13.02 -0.13
N SER A 46 6.35 11.84 -0.39
CA SER A 46 7.69 11.46 -0.03
C SER A 46 8.39 10.93 -1.25
N ASP A 47 9.23 11.78 -1.81
CA ASP A 47 10.14 11.43 -2.89
C ASP A 47 11.54 11.25 -2.30
N PHE A 48 12.03 10.01 -2.33
CA PHE A 48 13.28 9.62 -1.67
C PHE A 48 14.53 9.99 -2.48
N THR A 49 14.38 10.68 -3.62
CA THR A 49 15.47 11.16 -4.48
C THR A 49 16.42 12.15 -3.81
N ALA A 50 15.95 12.89 -2.79
CA ALA A 50 16.76 13.81 -1.98
C ALA A 50 17.45 13.13 -0.77
N GLY A 51 17.39 11.80 -0.69
CA GLY A 51 17.93 10.99 0.40
C GLY A 51 16.84 10.42 1.31
N SER A 52 16.88 9.12 1.58
CA SER A 52 15.80 8.43 2.29
C SER A 52 15.62 8.88 3.74
N GLU A 53 16.72 9.15 4.46
CA GLU A 53 16.67 9.52 5.88
C GLU A 53 16.02 10.88 6.13
N SER A 54 16.31 11.87 5.28
CA SER A 54 15.74 13.21 5.42
C SER A 54 14.22 13.17 5.24
N VAL A 55 13.75 12.43 4.23
CA VAL A 55 12.32 12.24 3.94
C VAL A 55 11.62 11.47 5.05
N LEU A 56 12.23 10.38 5.55
CA LEU A 56 11.69 9.62 6.67
C LEU A 56 11.53 10.51 7.90
N SER A 57 12.54 11.29 8.25
CA SER A 57 12.52 12.12 9.47
C SER A 57 11.39 13.17 9.52
N GLN A 58 10.81 13.52 8.37
CA GLN A 58 9.73 14.51 8.29
C GLN A 58 8.36 13.92 8.64
N ASN A 59 8.05 12.74 8.11
CA ASN A 59 6.67 12.21 8.12
C ASN A 59 6.56 10.77 8.64
N TYR A 60 7.68 10.11 8.94
CA TYR A 60 7.72 8.71 9.30
C TYR A 60 8.64 8.43 10.50
N TYR A 61 8.38 7.31 11.16
CA TYR A 61 9.28 6.73 12.15
C TYR A 61 9.60 5.29 11.74
N LYS A 62 10.79 4.81 12.14
CA LYS A 62 11.24 3.43 11.93
C LYS A 62 10.80 2.55 13.09
N PHE A 63 10.45 1.31 12.81
CA PHE A 63 10.05 0.35 13.83
C PHE A 63 11.29 -0.20 14.57
N THR A 64 11.19 -0.33 15.90
CA THR A 64 12.29 -0.77 16.77
C THR A 64 11.86 -1.74 17.88
N TRP A 65 10.65 -2.31 17.78
CA TRP A 65 10.06 -3.18 18.80
C TRP A 65 10.02 -4.65 18.38
N GLN A 66 9.63 -5.50 19.32
CA GLN A 66 9.41 -6.93 19.12
C GLN A 66 7.94 -7.20 18.85
N GLU A 67 7.67 -8.16 17.97
CA GLU A 67 6.32 -8.62 17.67
C GLU A 67 6.30 -10.15 17.71
N ASP A 68 5.36 -10.69 18.47
CA ASP A 68 5.09 -12.12 18.54
C ASP A 68 3.73 -12.39 17.93
N HIS A 69 3.65 -13.49 17.19
CA HIS A 69 2.38 -13.99 16.65
C HIS A 69 2.12 -15.39 17.16
N GLU A 70 0.84 -15.69 17.37
CA GLU A 70 0.41 -17.05 17.64
C GLU A 70 0.59 -17.91 16.37
N ASN A 71 0.96 -19.18 16.55
CA ASN A 71 1.09 -20.17 15.48
C ASN A 71 2.16 -19.88 14.41
N VAL A 72 3.19 -19.09 14.74
CA VAL A 72 4.40 -18.95 13.90
C VAL A 72 5.64 -19.48 14.64
N PRO A 73 6.62 -20.05 13.93
CA PRO A 73 7.79 -20.66 14.56
C PRO A 73 8.77 -19.66 15.18
N TYR A 74 8.76 -18.40 14.72
CA TYR A 74 9.72 -17.39 15.14
C TYR A 74 9.03 -16.04 15.35
N GLY A 75 9.38 -15.36 16.45
CA GLY A 75 9.02 -13.96 16.67
C GLY A 75 9.85 -13.01 15.79
N MET A 76 9.37 -11.79 15.65
CA MET A 76 9.99 -10.73 14.87
C MET A 76 10.66 -9.69 15.78
N GLN A 77 11.74 -9.11 15.30
CA GLN A 77 12.41 -7.94 15.89
C GLN A 77 12.58 -6.89 14.80
N TYR A 78 11.86 -5.78 14.92
CA TYR A 78 12.07 -4.64 14.03
C TYR A 78 13.34 -3.90 14.42
N THR A 79 14.13 -3.53 13.42
CA THR A 79 15.34 -2.73 13.60
C THR A 79 15.41 -1.61 12.58
N ALA A 80 15.78 -0.41 13.05
CA ALA A 80 15.97 0.76 12.20
C ALA A 80 17.04 0.52 11.11
N ASN A 81 18.00 -0.37 11.35
CA ASN A 81 19.06 -0.72 10.39
C ASN A 81 18.53 -1.50 9.17
N ASN A 82 17.33 -2.09 9.28
CA ASN A 82 16.66 -2.75 8.17
C ASN A 82 15.80 -1.81 7.33
N VAL A 83 15.90 -0.50 7.59
CA VAL A 83 15.34 0.60 6.79
C VAL A 83 16.50 1.49 6.33
N TYR A 84 16.80 1.48 5.03
CA TYR A 84 18.04 2.04 4.47
C TYR A 84 17.79 2.68 3.09
N ALA A 85 18.72 3.52 2.61
CA ALA A 85 18.67 4.08 1.27
C ALA A 85 18.90 2.98 0.21
N TYR A 86 18.07 2.93 -0.84
CA TYR A 86 18.22 1.95 -1.92
C TYR A 86 17.78 2.57 -3.26
N ASN A 87 18.72 2.73 -4.21
CA ASN A 87 18.48 3.20 -5.57
C ASN A 87 17.54 4.42 -5.66
N ASP A 88 17.97 5.56 -5.09
CA ASP A 88 17.18 6.81 -4.97
C ASP A 88 15.79 6.62 -4.33
N GLY A 89 15.64 5.52 -3.59
CA GLY A 89 14.44 5.04 -2.96
C GLY A 89 14.67 4.62 -1.51
N LEU A 90 13.64 4.01 -0.94
CA LEU A 90 13.68 3.42 0.39
C LEU A 90 13.75 1.89 0.30
N GLY A 91 14.77 1.30 0.91
CA GLY A 91 14.88 -0.14 1.13
C GLY A 91 14.36 -0.52 2.51
N ILE A 92 13.47 -1.52 2.56
CA ILE A 92 13.05 -2.20 3.78
C ILE A 92 13.35 -3.68 3.60
N LYS A 93 14.02 -4.34 4.57
CA LYS A 93 14.41 -5.76 4.45
C LYS A 93 14.05 -6.60 5.67
N ALA A 94 13.78 -7.87 5.41
CA ALA A 94 13.89 -8.94 6.39
C ALA A 94 15.27 -9.58 6.23
N SER A 95 16.01 -9.70 7.33
CA SER A 95 17.31 -10.38 7.34
C SER A 95 17.10 -11.90 7.34
N ALA A 96 18.03 -12.64 6.74
CA ALA A 96 18.04 -14.09 6.84
C ALA A 96 18.05 -14.52 8.32
N TYR A 97 17.27 -15.55 8.64
CA TYR A 97 17.22 -16.08 10.00
C TYR A 97 18.59 -16.60 10.42
N SER A 98 19.07 -16.18 11.59
CA SER A 98 20.41 -16.50 12.07
C SER A 98 20.55 -17.94 12.61
N GLY A 99 19.46 -18.71 12.63
CA GLY A 99 19.39 -20.02 13.28
C GLY A 99 19.00 -19.98 14.76
N SER A 100 19.03 -18.80 15.39
CA SER A 100 18.53 -18.59 16.75
C SER A 100 17.86 -17.23 16.93
N GLY A 101 17.01 -17.12 17.96
CA GLY A 101 16.35 -15.87 18.35
C GLY A 101 15.20 -15.45 17.44
N ARG A 102 15.06 -14.13 17.24
CA ARG A 102 14.01 -13.50 16.43
C ARG A 102 14.49 -13.18 15.02
N VAL A 103 13.59 -13.26 14.05
CA VAL A 103 13.86 -12.80 12.68
C VAL A 103 13.94 -11.26 12.69
N GLN A 104 15.04 -10.71 12.18
CA GLN A 104 15.23 -9.26 12.12
C GLN A 104 14.49 -8.70 10.89
N THR A 105 13.60 -7.74 11.10
CA THR A 105 12.75 -7.14 10.06
C THR A 105 12.87 -5.61 10.09
N GLY A 106 12.37 -4.94 9.04
CA GLY A 106 12.25 -3.50 8.93
C GLY A 106 10.80 -3.08 8.76
N GLY A 107 10.49 -1.87 9.23
CA GLY A 107 9.19 -1.26 9.01
C GLY A 107 9.23 0.22 9.28
N ILE A 108 8.28 0.92 8.68
CA ILE A 108 8.06 2.35 8.86
C ILE A 108 6.58 2.63 9.11
N GLY A 109 6.30 3.72 9.80
CA GLY A 109 4.95 4.21 10.02
C GLY A 109 4.89 5.72 9.92
N THR A 110 3.75 6.26 9.48
CA THR A 110 3.52 7.70 9.51
C THR A 110 3.55 8.22 10.94
N THR A 111 4.18 9.35 11.19
CA THR A 111 4.13 10.04 12.50
C THR A 111 2.71 10.49 12.86
N ARG A 112 1.86 10.67 11.84
CA ARG A 112 0.43 10.90 11.99
C ARG A 112 -0.35 9.61 12.19
N SER A 113 -1.32 9.68 13.11
CA SER A 113 -2.28 8.62 13.40
C SER A 113 -3.74 9.07 13.21
N ASP A 114 -3.95 10.28 12.70
CA ASP A 114 -5.24 10.96 12.50
C ASP A 114 -5.72 10.90 11.04
N ILE A 115 -5.17 9.97 10.24
CA ILE A 115 -5.51 9.81 8.83
C ILE A 115 -6.80 8.99 8.72
N LEU A 116 -7.86 9.60 8.18
CA LEU A 116 -9.13 8.95 7.90
C LEU A 116 -9.54 9.20 6.45
N TYR A 117 -9.67 8.11 5.70
CA TYR A 117 -9.92 8.11 4.26
C TYR A 117 -8.84 8.82 3.44
N GLY A 118 -8.79 8.51 2.15
CA GLY A 118 -7.77 9.06 1.27
C GLY A 118 -7.45 8.15 0.11
N THR A 119 -6.58 8.66 -0.73
CA THR A 119 -5.94 7.92 -1.82
C THR A 119 -4.45 7.79 -1.52
N PHE A 120 -3.99 6.57 -1.30
CA PHE A 120 -2.61 6.26 -0.93
C PHE A 120 -1.95 5.57 -2.10
N ARG A 121 -0.76 6.05 -2.48
CA ARG A 121 0.01 5.51 -3.60
C ARG A 121 1.38 5.13 -3.10
N MET A 122 1.85 3.98 -3.58
CA MET A 122 3.19 3.51 -3.34
C MET A 122 3.73 2.96 -4.65
N ARG A 123 4.91 3.42 -5.05
CA ARG A 123 5.67 2.80 -6.12
C ARG A 123 6.72 1.89 -5.48
N ALA A 124 6.56 0.59 -5.65
CA ALA A 124 7.40 -0.40 -4.96
C ALA A 124 7.71 -1.59 -5.87
N THR A 125 8.69 -2.38 -5.44
CA THR A 125 9.03 -3.68 -5.99
C THR A 125 9.17 -4.67 -4.84
N VAL A 126 8.82 -5.93 -5.07
CA VAL A 126 8.93 -7.00 -4.06
C VAL A 126 10.16 -7.87 -4.30
N PRO A 127 10.79 -8.40 -3.24
CA PRO A 127 11.92 -9.31 -3.39
C PRO A 127 11.47 -10.66 -3.95
N LYS A 128 12.36 -11.31 -4.71
CA LYS A 128 12.15 -12.64 -5.30
C LYS A 128 12.38 -13.81 -4.33
N VAL A 129 12.79 -13.52 -3.09
CA VAL A 129 13.16 -14.53 -2.09
C VAL A 129 11.90 -15.04 -1.39
N PRO A 130 11.59 -16.35 -1.44
CA PRO A 130 10.42 -16.91 -0.76
C PRO A 130 10.44 -16.73 0.76
N GLY A 131 9.26 -16.62 1.36
CA GLY A 131 9.08 -16.58 2.83
C GLY A 131 9.08 -15.18 3.45
N VAL A 132 8.91 -14.13 2.63
CA VAL A 132 8.86 -12.73 3.06
C VAL A 132 7.46 -12.18 2.79
N CYS A 133 6.96 -11.32 3.69
CA CYS A 133 5.63 -10.73 3.61
C CYS A 133 5.73 -9.21 3.61
N PHE A 134 5.74 -8.59 2.43
CA PHE A 134 5.63 -7.14 2.37
C PHE A 134 4.19 -6.70 2.60
N GLY A 135 3.99 -5.84 3.59
CA GLY A 135 2.72 -5.20 3.88
C GLY A 135 2.81 -3.69 3.72
N PHE A 136 1.89 -3.09 3.00
CA PHE A 136 1.54 -1.68 3.13
C PHE A 136 0.13 -1.65 3.71
N PHE A 137 -0.13 -0.95 4.82
CA PHE A 137 -1.40 -1.07 5.54
C PHE A 137 -1.75 0.09 6.47
N THR A 138 -3.03 0.20 6.81
CA THR A 138 -3.50 1.12 7.84
C THR A 138 -3.68 0.36 9.16
N TYR A 139 -3.35 0.98 10.29
CA TYR A 139 -3.49 0.33 11.59
C TYR A 139 -3.92 1.29 12.70
N LYS A 140 -4.98 0.92 13.40
CA LYS A 140 -5.39 1.49 14.70
C LYS A 140 -5.59 0.42 15.77
N SER A 141 -6.13 -0.73 15.36
CA SER A 141 -6.33 -1.95 16.15
C SER A 141 -6.59 -3.12 15.20
N ASP A 142 -6.64 -4.34 15.71
CA ASP A 142 -6.85 -5.54 14.88
C ASP A 142 -8.21 -5.58 14.17
N THR A 143 -9.20 -4.82 14.68
CA THR A 143 -10.52 -4.64 14.04
C THR A 143 -10.64 -3.35 13.23
N GLN A 144 -9.61 -2.50 13.26
CA GLN A 144 -9.51 -1.24 12.51
C GLN A 144 -8.17 -1.24 11.75
N LYS A 145 -7.97 -2.30 10.97
CA LYS A 145 -6.78 -2.53 10.12
C LYS A 145 -7.23 -2.81 8.70
N LEU A 146 -6.69 -2.04 7.77
CA LEU A 146 -6.84 -2.29 6.34
C LEU A 146 -5.50 -2.79 5.83
N ILE A 147 -5.45 -3.99 5.24
CA ILE A 147 -4.27 -4.54 4.57
C ILE A 147 -4.49 -4.41 3.06
N PRO A 148 -4.14 -3.26 2.46
CA PRO A 148 -4.40 -2.96 1.08
C PRO A 148 -3.49 -3.71 0.12
N VAL A 149 -2.28 -4.01 0.55
CA VAL A 149 -1.30 -4.71 -0.26
C VAL A 149 -0.50 -5.60 0.67
N LYS A 150 -0.71 -6.91 0.54
CA LYS A 150 0.13 -7.95 1.11
C LYS A 150 0.66 -8.83 -0.01
N PHE A 151 1.98 -8.87 -0.16
CA PHE A 151 2.66 -9.78 -1.06
C PHE A 151 3.27 -10.91 -0.27
N LEU A 152 3.02 -12.13 -0.69
CA LEU A 152 3.61 -13.33 -0.12
C LEU A 152 4.57 -13.91 -1.14
N SER A 153 5.87 -13.77 -0.92
CA SER A 153 6.87 -14.31 -1.86
C SER A 153 6.91 -15.84 -1.90
N SER A 154 6.17 -16.51 -1.01
CA SER A 154 5.94 -17.95 -1.03
C SER A 154 4.91 -18.40 -2.07
N ASP A 155 4.10 -17.50 -2.62
CA ASP A 155 3.10 -17.85 -3.62
C ASP A 155 3.76 -18.22 -4.94
N VAL A 156 3.21 -19.23 -5.62
CA VAL A 156 3.73 -19.68 -6.93
C VAL A 156 3.69 -18.57 -8.00
N ASP A 157 2.77 -17.63 -7.85
CA ASP A 157 2.52 -16.49 -8.72
C ASP A 157 2.69 -15.15 -7.97
N TYR A 158 3.61 -15.09 -6.99
CA TYR A 158 3.89 -13.91 -6.17
C TYR A 158 4.19 -12.64 -6.98
N TYR A 159 4.68 -12.77 -8.21
CA TYR A 159 4.99 -11.67 -9.13
C TYR A 159 3.73 -10.98 -9.67
N GLN A 160 2.55 -11.57 -9.49
CA GLN A 160 1.27 -11.04 -9.99
C GLN A 160 0.11 -11.20 -9.01
N ARG A 161 0.30 -11.87 -7.86
CA ARG A 161 -0.72 -12.08 -6.84
C ARG A 161 -0.59 -11.11 -5.67
N VAL A 162 -1.69 -10.44 -5.34
CA VAL A 162 -1.80 -9.55 -4.18
C VAL A 162 -2.92 -10.00 -3.26
N HIS A 163 -2.68 -9.92 -1.96
CA HIS A 163 -3.65 -10.20 -0.91
C HIS A 163 -4.15 -8.88 -0.33
N GLN A 164 -5.47 -8.75 -0.24
CA GLN A 164 -6.17 -7.55 0.19
C GLN A 164 -7.20 -7.92 1.25
N THR A 165 -7.20 -7.21 2.37
CA THR A 165 -8.09 -7.52 3.49
C THR A 165 -8.55 -6.26 4.21
N ASN A 166 -9.83 -6.19 4.51
CA ASN A 166 -10.34 -5.34 5.58
C ASN A 166 -10.52 -6.21 6.82
N GLN A 167 -9.79 -5.93 7.91
CA GLN A 167 -9.89 -6.74 9.11
C GLN A 167 -11.16 -6.40 9.92
N PRO A 168 -11.78 -7.39 10.59
CA PRO A 168 -11.42 -8.80 10.62
C PRO A 168 -11.69 -9.51 9.28
N GLY A 169 -10.71 -10.28 8.81
CA GLY A 169 -10.78 -11.07 7.57
C GLY A 169 -11.23 -12.51 7.80
N LEU A 170 -11.54 -12.88 9.04
CA LEU A 170 -11.97 -14.21 9.43
C LEU A 170 -13.39 -14.19 10.00
N ILE A 171 -14.16 -15.23 9.71
CA ILE A 171 -15.45 -15.53 10.32
C ILE A 171 -15.43 -16.97 10.84
N ASN A 172 -15.58 -17.14 12.16
CA ASN A 172 -15.50 -18.43 12.84
C ASN A 172 -14.22 -19.23 12.49
N GLY A 173 -13.07 -18.54 12.43
CA GLY A 173 -11.77 -19.13 12.10
C GLY A 173 -11.52 -19.38 10.60
N ASN A 174 -12.51 -19.18 9.74
CA ASN A 174 -12.38 -19.34 8.29
C ASN A 174 -12.21 -18.00 7.58
N THR A 175 -11.54 -17.98 6.43
CA THR A 175 -11.37 -16.77 5.63
C THR A 175 -12.72 -16.25 5.11
N ASP A 176 -13.05 -15.01 5.42
CA ASP A 176 -14.23 -14.34 4.90
C ASP A 176 -13.92 -13.73 3.54
N LEU A 177 -14.35 -14.41 2.47
CA LEU A 177 -14.14 -13.99 1.08
C LEU A 177 -14.83 -12.66 0.70
N SER A 178 -15.65 -12.09 1.59
CA SER A 178 -16.25 -10.76 1.43
C SER A 178 -15.37 -9.65 2.01
N ALA A 179 -14.54 -9.98 3.00
CA ALA A 179 -13.58 -9.06 3.65
C ALA A 179 -12.14 -9.27 3.17
N TYR A 180 -11.86 -10.39 2.48
CA TYR A 180 -10.57 -10.77 1.93
C TYR A 180 -10.65 -11.09 0.43
N LYS A 181 -9.64 -10.68 -0.33
CA LYS A 181 -9.44 -11.04 -1.74
C LYS A 181 -7.98 -11.42 -1.98
N ALA A 182 -7.77 -12.55 -2.62
CA ALA A 182 -6.51 -12.88 -3.30
C ALA A 182 -6.73 -12.66 -4.80
N VAL A 183 -6.00 -11.70 -5.38
CA VAL A 183 -6.20 -11.26 -6.76
C VAL A 183 -4.94 -11.52 -7.55
N VAL A 184 -5.06 -12.28 -8.63
CA VAL A 184 -4.03 -12.41 -9.66
C VAL A 184 -4.28 -11.34 -10.70
N ILE A 185 -3.28 -10.49 -10.97
CA ILE A 185 -3.36 -9.41 -11.95
C ILE A 185 -2.63 -9.85 -13.23
N PRO A 186 -3.34 -10.23 -14.31
CA PRO A 186 -2.69 -10.68 -15.53
C PRO A 186 -1.75 -9.61 -16.10
N GLY A 187 -0.51 -10.01 -16.39
CA GLY A 187 0.52 -9.13 -16.96
C GLY A 187 1.19 -8.18 -15.96
N ALA A 188 0.88 -8.29 -14.67
CA ALA A 188 1.64 -7.57 -13.64
C ALA A 188 3.03 -8.18 -13.44
N ASP A 189 3.98 -7.33 -13.05
CA ASP A 189 5.30 -7.74 -12.57
C ASP A 189 5.63 -6.94 -11.31
N PHE A 190 5.36 -7.54 -10.15
CA PHE A 190 5.69 -6.92 -8.86
C PHE A 190 7.20 -6.93 -8.57
N THR A 191 8.01 -7.60 -9.38
CA THR A 191 9.48 -7.61 -9.26
C THR A 191 10.14 -6.42 -9.96
N ALA A 192 9.33 -5.54 -10.56
CA ALA A 192 9.71 -4.23 -11.06
C ALA A 192 8.96 -3.13 -10.30
N PHE A 193 9.40 -1.88 -10.46
CA PHE A 193 8.77 -0.73 -9.82
C PHE A 193 7.46 -0.31 -10.51
N HIS A 194 6.34 -0.67 -9.89
CA HIS A 194 4.99 -0.32 -10.36
C HIS A 194 4.18 0.44 -9.32
N GLU A 195 3.12 1.12 -9.74
CA GLU A 195 2.25 1.86 -8.83
C GLU A 195 1.19 0.94 -8.23
N HIS A 196 1.16 0.87 -6.91
CA HIS A 196 0.06 0.34 -6.13
C HIS A 196 -0.72 1.49 -5.52
N ARG A 197 -2.03 1.55 -5.80
CA ARG A 197 -2.92 2.57 -5.26
C ARG A 197 -4.05 1.95 -4.45
N LEU A 198 -4.28 2.57 -3.30
CA LEU A 198 -5.38 2.30 -2.38
C LEU A 198 -6.28 3.54 -2.32
N ASP A 199 -7.56 3.38 -2.59
CA ASP A 199 -8.55 4.37 -2.19
C ASP A 199 -9.34 3.82 -1.01
N TRP A 200 -9.12 4.41 0.16
CA TRP A 200 -9.87 4.13 1.37
C TRP A 200 -10.99 5.17 1.48
N LEU A 201 -12.23 4.71 1.28
CA LEU A 201 -13.43 5.52 1.23
C LEU A 201 -14.40 5.12 2.36
N PRO A 202 -15.38 5.96 2.70
CA PRO A 202 -16.49 5.53 3.56
C PRO A 202 -17.15 4.26 3.01
N GLY A 203 -17.12 3.19 3.81
CA GLY A 203 -17.79 1.91 3.50
C GLY A 203 -17.16 1.06 2.39
N SER A 204 -16.06 1.50 1.77
CA SER A 204 -15.38 0.66 0.77
C SER A 204 -13.91 1.00 0.61
N THR A 205 -13.18 -0.01 0.16
CA THR A 205 -11.79 0.13 -0.20
C THR A 205 -11.58 -0.38 -1.62
N LYS A 206 -10.92 0.42 -2.44
CA LYS A 206 -10.64 0.10 -3.85
C LYS A 206 -9.14 -0.01 -4.09
N TYR A 207 -8.76 -1.03 -4.86
CA TYR A 207 -7.36 -1.35 -5.11
C TYR A 207 -7.04 -1.24 -6.59
N TYR A 208 -5.96 -0.54 -6.89
CA TYR A 208 -5.53 -0.23 -8.23
C TYR A 208 -4.08 -0.66 -8.41
N TYR A 209 -3.76 -1.07 -9.63
CA TYR A 209 -2.39 -1.33 -10.08
C TYR A 209 -2.21 -0.66 -11.44
N ASP A 210 -1.17 0.17 -11.55
CA ASP A 210 -0.90 1.03 -12.71
C ASP A 210 -2.15 1.77 -13.21
N GLY A 211 -2.83 2.44 -12.28
CA GLY A 211 -4.05 3.23 -12.54
C GLY A 211 -5.33 2.43 -12.80
N SER A 212 -5.26 1.11 -12.98
CA SER A 212 -6.42 0.27 -13.28
C SER A 212 -7.02 -0.36 -12.02
N LEU A 213 -8.34 -0.27 -11.83
CA LEU A 213 -9.06 -0.92 -10.72
C LEU A 213 -8.97 -2.44 -10.85
N LYS A 214 -8.55 -3.12 -9.78
CA LYS A 214 -8.37 -4.58 -9.75
C LYS A 214 -9.38 -5.27 -8.84
N SER A 215 -9.80 -4.60 -7.77
CA SER A 215 -10.75 -5.15 -6.81
C SER A 215 -11.34 -4.08 -5.91
N THR A 216 -12.46 -4.42 -5.27
CA THR A 216 -13.09 -3.63 -4.23
C THR A 216 -13.45 -4.54 -3.06
N VAL A 217 -13.20 -4.08 -1.83
CA VAL A 217 -13.57 -4.75 -0.58
C VAL A 217 -14.38 -3.77 0.26
N SER A 218 -15.65 -4.10 0.49
CA SER A 218 -16.59 -3.22 1.22
C SER A 218 -16.87 -3.71 2.64
N LYS A 219 -16.83 -5.03 2.87
CA LYS A 219 -17.06 -5.58 4.21
C LYS A 219 -15.95 -5.11 5.16
N ASN A 220 -16.34 -4.77 6.39
CA ASN A 220 -15.43 -4.35 7.47
C ASN A 220 -14.51 -3.16 7.11
N SER A 221 -14.89 -2.33 6.13
CA SER A 221 -14.10 -1.14 5.78
C SER A 221 -13.89 -0.26 7.01
N PRO A 222 -12.65 0.00 7.45
CA PRO A 222 -12.40 0.79 8.65
C PRO A 222 -12.99 2.19 8.55
N ALA A 223 -13.46 2.70 9.69
CA ALA A 223 -14.09 4.02 9.79
C ALA A 223 -13.44 4.90 10.87
N VAL A 224 -12.35 4.42 11.47
CA VAL A 224 -11.59 5.13 12.50
C VAL A 224 -10.26 5.59 11.90
N ALA A 225 -9.84 6.81 12.26
CA ALA A 225 -8.55 7.34 11.85
C ALA A 225 -7.39 6.44 12.32
N SER A 226 -6.36 6.30 11.49
CA SER A 226 -5.26 5.35 11.69
C SER A 226 -3.94 5.88 11.16
N SER A 227 -2.85 5.17 11.45
CA SER A 227 -1.54 5.42 10.82
C SER A 227 -1.41 4.60 9.54
N ILE A 228 -0.59 5.05 8.60
CA ILE A 228 -0.19 4.26 7.43
C ILE A 228 1.19 3.66 7.70
N LEU A 229 1.32 2.36 7.53
CA LEU A 229 2.49 1.56 7.88
C LEU A 229 2.97 0.75 6.67
N ALA A 230 4.27 0.49 6.60
CA ALA A 230 4.86 -0.46 5.68
C ALA A 230 5.88 -1.34 6.39
N ASN A 231 5.84 -2.65 6.19
CA ASN A 231 6.81 -3.59 6.77
C ASN A 231 7.08 -4.78 5.84
N VAL A 232 8.03 -5.62 6.22
CA VAL A 232 8.47 -6.77 5.42
C VAL A 232 8.80 -8.00 6.28
#